data_AF-A0A8J8M9S2-F1
#
_entry.id   AF-A0A8J8M9S2-F1
#
_cell.length_a   1.000
_cell.length_b   1.000
_cell.length_c   1.000
_cell.angle_alpha   90.00
_cell.angle_beta   90.00
_cell.angle_gamma   90.00
#
_symmetry.space_group_name_H-M   'P 1'
#
loop_
_entity.id
_entity.type
_entity.pdbx_description
1 polymer ?
#
loop_
_entity_poly.entity_id
_entity_poly.type
_entity_poly.pdbx_seq_one_letter_code
_entity_poly.pdbx_strand_id
1 'polypeptide(L)'
;MSNKAEATKKQKSALLLPVGVLLVAGILLLIGQPGALNIAFFEEMGKTVFAHLPMIVAIIVAIALAVDDHGTVVLSAVLGYFVLNKGVQTINDASNMGIVAGIIAGIVAGLLYNKYKNAQLPTWLAFFGGKRFVPIVTAFTCIILALIFGYAWVPLKGLF
;
A
#
# COMPACT_ATOMS: atom_id res chain seq x y z
N MET A 1 -9.38 12.61 -26.26
CA MET A 1 -9.47 11.14 -26.09
C MET A 1 -8.12 10.45 -25.86
N SER A 2 -6.97 11.09 -26.10
CA SER A 2 -5.63 10.51 -25.90
C SER A 2 -5.27 10.20 -24.42
N ASN A 3 -5.63 11.08 -23.47
CA ASN A 3 -5.16 10.98 -22.08
C ASN A 3 -5.74 9.79 -21.27
N LYS A 4 -6.97 9.34 -21.58
CA LYS A 4 -7.60 8.19 -20.88
C LYS A 4 -6.97 6.85 -21.29
N ALA A 5 -6.54 6.71 -22.55
CA ALA A 5 -5.92 5.48 -23.04
C ALA A 5 -4.53 5.26 -22.42
N GLU A 6 -3.76 6.34 -22.27
CA GLU A 6 -2.45 6.32 -21.62
C GLU A 6 -2.54 6.00 -20.12
N ALA A 7 -3.52 6.61 -19.42
CA ALA A 7 -3.82 6.28 -18.02
C ALA A 7 -4.18 4.79 -17.85
N THR A 8 -4.99 4.24 -18.75
CA THR A 8 -5.43 2.82 -18.68
C THR A 8 -4.28 1.86 -18.97
N LYS A 9 -3.37 2.20 -19.90
CA LYS A 9 -2.17 1.40 -20.21
C LYS A 9 -1.18 1.40 -19.04
N LYS A 10 -1.00 2.55 -18.39
CA LYS A 10 -0.12 2.70 -17.22
C LYS A 10 -0.67 1.97 -15.98
N GLN A 11 -1.98 1.99 -15.76
CA GLN A 11 -2.64 1.20 -14.72
C GLN A 11 -2.41 -0.30 -14.94
N LYS A 12 -2.65 -0.81 -16.16
CA LYS A 12 -2.41 -2.24 -16.48
C LYS A 12 -0.95 -2.66 -16.32
N SER A 13 0.00 -1.79 -16.69
CA SER A 13 1.43 -2.05 -16.49
C SER A 13 1.84 -2.01 -15.02
N ALA A 14 1.23 -1.16 -14.19
CA ALA A 14 1.53 -1.08 -12.76
C ALA A 14 1.14 -2.38 -12.03
N LEU A 15 0.02 -3.02 -12.42
CA LEU A 15 -0.40 -4.31 -11.85
C LEU A 15 0.56 -5.48 -12.17
N LEU A 16 1.45 -5.33 -13.15
CA LEU A 16 2.46 -6.35 -13.48
C LEU A 16 3.73 -6.23 -12.63
N LEU A 17 3.95 -5.08 -11.98
CA LEU A 17 5.11 -4.82 -11.13
C LEU A 17 5.28 -5.80 -9.95
N PRO A 18 4.23 -6.30 -9.26
CA PRO A 18 4.41 -7.25 -8.17
C PRO A 18 5.05 -8.56 -8.63
N VAL A 19 4.72 -9.00 -9.85
CA VAL A 19 5.28 -10.25 -10.42
C VAL A 19 6.79 -10.12 -10.61
N GLY A 20 7.25 -8.96 -11.11
CA GLY A 20 8.68 -8.69 -11.24
C GLY A 20 9.41 -8.67 -9.90
N VAL A 21 8.81 -8.07 -8.87
CA VAL A 21 9.38 -8.03 -7.51
C VAL A 21 9.46 -9.42 -6.89
N LEU A 22 8.43 -10.26 -7.08
CA LEU A 22 8.42 -11.65 -6.62
C LEU A 22 9.51 -12.48 -7.30
N LEU A 23 9.75 -12.30 -8.60
CA LEU A 23 10.81 -12.99 -9.33
C LEU A 23 12.19 -12.67 -8.76
N VAL A 24 12.48 -11.38 -8.54
CA VAL A 24 13.74 -10.95 -7.94
C VAL A 24 13.90 -11.51 -6.53
N ALA A 25 12.87 -11.37 -5.68
CA ALA A 25 12.91 -11.88 -4.31
C ALA A 25 13.12 -13.41 -4.25
N GLY A 26 12.48 -14.16 -5.15
CA GLY A 26 12.66 -15.60 -5.27
C GLY A 26 14.07 -16.01 -5.69
N ILE A 27 14.67 -15.31 -6.64
CA ILE A 27 16.06 -15.57 -7.07
C ILE A 27 17.05 -15.26 -5.93
N LEU A 28 16.86 -14.16 -5.18
CA LEU A 28 17.71 -13.84 -4.04
C LEU A 28 17.65 -14.90 -2.93
N LEU A 29 16.45 -15.38 -2.60
CA LEU A 29 16.28 -16.47 -1.63
C LEU A 29 16.92 -17.77 -2.12
N LEU A 30 16.75 -18.09 -3.40
CA LEU A 30 17.31 -19.32 -3.99
C LEU A 30 18.84 -19.33 -3.93
N ILE A 31 19.49 -18.19 -4.19
CA ILE A 31 20.95 -18.06 -4.11
C ILE A 31 21.46 -18.18 -2.65
N GLY A 32 20.66 -17.73 -1.68
CA GLY A 32 21.00 -17.74 -0.26
C GLY A 32 20.84 -19.10 0.45
N GLN A 33 20.02 -20.01 -0.07
CA GLN A 33 19.72 -21.27 0.63
C GLN A 33 20.91 -22.24 0.74
N PRO A 34 20.94 -23.07 1.80
CA PRO A 34 21.92 -24.15 1.95
C PRO A 34 21.69 -25.21 0.86
N GLY A 35 22.40 -25.07 -0.26
CA GLY A 35 22.21 -25.86 -1.48
C GLY A 35 22.59 -25.11 -2.77
N ALA A 36 22.72 -23.77 -2.70
CA ALA A 36 23.23 -22.94 -3.79
C ALA A 36 24.60 -22.33 -3.42
N LEU A 37 24.67 -21.02 -3.13
CA LEU A 37 25.92 -20.33 -2.78
C LEU A 37 26.11 -20.13 -1.27
N ASN A 38 25.09 -20.42 -0.44
CA ASN A 38 25.11 -20.32 1.04
C ASN A 38 25.67 -18.97 1.55
N ILE A 39 25.27 -17.88 0.89
CA ILE A 39 25.66 -16.52 1.28
C ILE A 39 24.47 -15.91 2.04
N ALA A 40 24.58 -15.83 3.37
CA ALA A 40 23.54 -15.28 4.26
C ALA A 40 23.08 -13.85 3.89
N PHE A 41 23.95 -13.08 3.23
CA PHE A 41 23.62 -11.73 2.73
C PHE A 41 22.45 -11.72 1.74
N PHE A 42 22.41 -12.64 0.78
CA PHE A 42 21.34 -12.68 -0.24
C PHE A 42 20.03 -13.23 0.32
N GLU A 43 20.11 -14.14 1.30
CA GLU A 43 18.93 -14.67 2.00
C GLU A 43 18.17 -13.57 2.75
N GLU A 44 18.88 -12.74 3.53
CA GLU A 44 18.27 -11.64 4.29
C GLU A 44 17.68 -10.55 3.38
N MET A 45 18.33 -10.26 2.25
CA MET A 45 17.79 -9.35 1.24
C MET A 45 16.49 -9.88 0.63
N GLY A 46 16.44 -11.17 0.29
CA GLY A 46 15.24 -11.82 -0.23
C GLY A 46 14.08 -11.73 0.76
N LYS A 47 14.32 -12.10 2.03
CA LYS A 47 13.31 -12.01 3.11
C LYS A 47 12.77 -10.59 3.29
N THR A 48 13.65 -9.58 3.23
CA THR A 48 13.26 -8.17 3.38
C THR A 48 12.30 -7.71 2.29
N VAL A 49 12.51 -8.14 1.03
CA VAL A 49 11.59 -7.81 -0.06
C VAL A 49 10.21 -8.42 0.18
N PHE A 50 10.13 -9.68 0.63
CA PHE A 50 8.87 -10.31 1.00
C PHE A 50 8.19 -9.64 2.20
N ALA A 51 8.97 -9.17 3.19
CA ALA A 51 8.45 -8.48 4.36
C ALA A 51 7.78 -7.13 4.01
N HIS A 52 8.28 -6.44 2.98
CA HIS A 52 7.71 -5.17 2.51
C HIS A 52 6.77 -5.31 1.31
N LEU A 53 6.52 -6.54 0.84
CA LEU A 53 5.62 -6.80 -0.27
C LEU A 53 4.22 -6.20 -0.09
N PRO A 54 3.59 -6.21 1.11
CA PRO A 54 2.31 -5.53 1.29
C PRO A 54 2.34 -4.03 1.00
N MET A 55 3.43 -3.34 1.34
CA MET A 55 3.60 -1.92 1.03
C MET A 55 3.71 -1.70 -0.48
N ILE A 56 4.47 -2.56 -1.17
CA ILE A 56 4.62 -2.51 -2.63
C ILE A 56 3.26 -2.71 -3.31
N VAL A 57 2.46 -3.67 -2.84
CA VAL A 57 1.09 -3.89 -3.32
C VAL A 57 0.21 -2.67 -3.06
N ALA A 58 0.31 -2.02 -1.89
CA ALA A 58 -0.46 -0.81 -1.58
C ALA A 58 -0.17 0.32 -2.59
N ILE A 59 1.10 0.56 -2.87
CA ILE A 59 1.56 1.56 -3.83
C ILE A 59 0.98 1.27 -5.22
N ILE A 60 1.08 0.02 -5.67
CA ILE A 60 0.63 -0.41 -6.99
C ILE A 60 -0.88 -0.24 -7.15
N VAL A 61 -1.66 -0.71 -6.16
CA VAL A 61 -3.11 -0.60 -6.17
C VAL A 61 -3.55 0.87 -6.15
N ALA A 62 -2.87 1.72 -5.37
CA ALA A 62 -3.18 3.14 -5.32
C ALA A 62 -2.90 3.84 -6.65
N ILE A 63 -1.73 3.58 -7.28
CA ILE A 63 -1.40 4.08 -8.61
C ILE A 63 -2.40 3.55 -9.65
N ALA A 64 -2.82 2.30 -9.52
CA ALA A 64 -3.78 1.67 -10.41
C ALA A 64 -5.17 2.31 -10.34
N LEU A 65 -5.51 3.03 -9.27
CA LEU A 65 -6.82 3.67 -9.11
C LEU A 65 -6.78 5.18 -9.29
N ALA A 66 -5.63 5.83 -9.07
CA ALA A 66 -5.52 7.27 -9.14
C ALA A 66 -5.49 7.84 -10.56
N VAL A 67 -6.17 8.98 -10.73
CA VAL A 67 -6.27 9.69 -12.00
C VAL A 67 -5.54 11.04 -11.90
N ASP A 68 -4.50 11.24 -12.71
CA ASP A 68 -3.75 12.49 -12.96
C ASP A 68 -2.55 12.82 -12.04
N ASP A 69 -2.37 12.16 -10.89
CA ASP A 69 -1.14 12.33 -10.09
C ASP A 69 -0.77 11.02 -9.40
N HIS A 70 0.52 10.71 -9.41
CA HIS A 70 1.04 9.52 -8.75
C HIS A 70 1.82 9.88 -7.47
N GLY A 71 2.43 11.07 -7.39
CA GLY A 71 3.29 11.43 -6.26
C GLY A 71 2.52 11.46 -4.94
N THR A 72 1.42 12.19 -4.90
CA THR A 72 0.65 12.36 -3.66
C THR A 72 -0.11 11.10 -3.25
N VAL A 73 -0.48 10.28 -4.23
CA VAL A 73 -1.21 9.01 -4.04
C VAL A 73 -0.32 7.95 -3.42
N VAL A 74 0.91 7.82 -3.93
CA VAL A 74 1.89 6.88 -3.40
C VAL A 74 2.20 7.22 -1.94
N LEU A 75 2.39 8.50 -1.63
CA LEU A 75 2.62 8.96 -0.27
C LEU A 75 1.42 8.65 0.65
N SER A 76 0.21 8.87 0.16
CA SER A 76 -1.03 8.55 0.89
C SER A 76 -1.18 7.05 1.15
N ALA A 77 -0.84 6.21 0.16
CA ALA A 77 -0.94 4.76 0.27
C ALA A 77 0.09 4.18 1.25
N VAL A 78 1.34 4.66 1.21
CA VAL A 78 2.39 4.25 2.15
C VAL A 78 2.03 4.67 3.57
N LEU A 79 1.58 5.92 3.75
CA LEU A 79 1.14 6.42 5.04
C LEU A 79 -0.06 5.63 5.57
N GLY A 80 -1.07 5.41 4.73
CA GLY A 80 -2.25 4.62 5.07
C GLY A 80 -1.92 3.17 5.43
N TYR A 81 -0.99 2.54 4.71
CA TYR A 81 -0.52 1.19 5.02
C TYR A 81 0.17 1.13 6.38
N PHE A 82 1.06 2.07 6.70
CA PHE A 82 1.73 2.09 7.99
C PHE A 82 0.75 2.31 9.15
N VAL A 83 -0.18 3.26 9.00
CA VAL A 83 -1.20 3.55 10.00
C VAL A 83 -2.12 2.35 10.20
N LEU A 84 -2.57 1.72 9.11
CA LEU A 84 -3.43 0.54 9.18
C LEU A 84 -2.71 -0.64 9.82
N ASN A 85 -1.50 -0.97 9.35
CA ASN A 85 -0.75 -2.13 9.80
C ASN A 85 -0.30 -1.98 11.26
N LYS A 86 0.19 -0.79 11.66
CA LYS A 86 0.54 -0.52 13.06
C LYS A 86 -0.68 -0.40 13.96
N GLY A 87 -1.76 0.22 13.50
CA GLY A 87 -3.00 0.33 14.28
C GLY A 87 -3.62 -1.04 14.60
N VAL A 88 -3.61 -1.97 13.64
CA VAL A 88 -4.06 -3.35 13.91
C VAL A 88 -3.10 -4.09 14.83
N GLN A 89 -1.77 -3.93 14.65
CA GLN A 89 -0.77 -4.53 15.55
C GLN A 89 -0.94 -4.04 17.00
N THR A 90 -1.27 -2.77 17.24
CA THR A 90 -1.46 -2.25 18.61
C THR A 90 -2.70 -2.81 19.31
N ILE A 91 -3.68 -3.33 18.56
CA ILE A 91 -4.90 -3.94 19.11
C ILE A 91 -4.69 -5.45 19.27
N ASN A 92 -3.90 -6.05 18.38
CA ASN A 92 -3.60 -7.47 18.39
C ASN A 92 -2.13 -7.67 17.99
N ASP A 93 -1.27 -7.82 19.02
CA ASP A 93 0.19 -7.84 18.91
C ASP A 93 0.74 -8.89 17.92
N ALA A 94 -0.06 -9.92 17.57
CA ALA A 94 0.33 -10.98 16.66
C ALA A 94 -0.29 -10.88 15.24
N SER A 95 -0.98 -9.78 14.91
CA SER A 95 -1.72 -9.66 13.65
C SER A 95 -1.03 -8.76 12.63
N ASN A 96 -0.19 -9.37 11.79
CA ASN A 96 0.14 -8.83 10.48
C ASN A 96 -0.98 -9.20 9.49
N MET A 97 -1.75 -8.21 9.03
CA MET A 97 -2.71 -8.41 7.93
C MET A 97 -2.02 -8.72 6.59
N GLY A 98 -0.69 -8.54 6.51
CA GLY A 98 0.10 -8.83 5.33
C GLY A 98 -0.43 -8.10 4.11
N ILE A 99 -0.55 -8.82 2.99
CA ILE A 99 -0.96 -8.28 1.69
C ILE A 99 -2.36 -7.63 1.76
N VAL A 100 -3.25 -8.11 2.63
CA VAL A 100 -4.61 -7.58 2.75
C VAL A 100 -4.62 -6.12 3.21
N ALA A 101 -3.79 -5.77 4.20
CA ALA A 101 -3.62 -4.37 4.61
C ALA A 101 -3.06 -3.51 3.47
N GLY A 102 -2.17 -4.08 2.67
CA GLY A 102 -1.64 -3.43 1.49
C GLY A 102 -2.73 -3.08 0.47
N ILE A 103 -3.57 -4.06 0.11
CA ILE A 103 -4.68 -3.88 -0.84
C ILE A 103 -5.67 -2.84 -0.32
N ILE A 104 -6.10 -2.95 0.96
CA ILE A 104 -7.05 -2.02 1.56
C ILE A 104 -6.49 -0.60 1.56
N ALA A 105 -5.27 -0.40 2.05
CA ALA A 105 -4.63 0.92 2.09
C ALA A 105 -4.49 1.51 0.68
N GLY A 106 -4.14 0.69 -0.32
CA GLY A 106 -4.05 1.11 -1.71
C GLY A 106 -5.38 1.54 -2.32
N ILE A 107 -6.45 0.77 -2.06
CA ILE A 107 -7.82 1.10 -2.53
C ILE A 107 -8.28 2.41 -1.90
N VAL A 108 -8.13 2.54 -0.59
CA VAL A 108 -8.53 3.74 0.17
C VAL A 108 -7.80 4.96 -0.36
N ALA A 109 -6.47 4.90 -0.48
CA ALA A 109 -5.67 6.01 -1.01
C ALA A 109 -6.09 6.41 -2.44
N GLY A 110 -6.30 5.44 -3.33
CA GLY A 110 -6.72 5.70 -4.72
C GLY A 110 -8.11 6.33 -4.82
N LEU A 111 -9.09 5.82 -4.07
CA LEU A 111 -10.46 6.34 -4.05
C LEU A 111 -10.54 7.73 -3.44
N LEU A 112 -9.87 7.94 -2.29
CA LEU A 112 -9.86 9.23 -1.63
C LEU A 112 -9.14 10.28 -2.47
N TYR A 113 -8.07 9.90 -3.18
CA TYR A 113 -7.42 10.81 -4.09
C TYR A 113 -8.37 11.28 -5.19
N ASN A 114 -9.09 10.37 -5.85
CA ASN A 114 -10.04 10.75 -6.90
C ASN A 114 -11.18 11.63 -6.39
N LYS A 115 -11.60 11.45 -5.14
CA LYS A 115 -12.68 12.25 -4.52
C LYS A 115 -12.20 13.62 -4.02
N TYR A 116 -11.03 13.68 -3.38
CA TYR A 116 -10.57 14.88 -2.65
C TYR A 116 -9.48 15.69 -3.37
N LYS A 117 -8.99 15.26 -4.55
CA LYS A 117 -7.95 15.99 -5.30
C LYS A 117 -8.29 17.44 -5.64
N ASN A 118 -9.58 17.77 -5.74
CA ASN A 118 -10.08 19.11 -6.06
C ASN A 118 -10.81 19.78 -4.88
N ALA A 119 -10.66 19.26 -3.66
CA ALA A 119 -11.32 19.83 -2.48
C ALA A 119 -10.77 21.24 -2.19
N GLN A 120 -11.64 22.24 -2.21
CA GLN A 120 -11.32 23.60 -1.80
C GLN A 120 -11.67 23.76 -0.32
N LEU A 121 -10.67 24.10 0.48
CA LEU A 121 -10.83 24.35 1.92
C LEU A 121 -11.04 25.85 2.18
N PRO A 122 -11.75 26.23 3.26
CA PRO A 122 -11.98 27.62 3.63
C PRO A 122 -10.67 28.39 3.87
N THR A 123 -10.71 29.72 3.74
CA THR A 123 -9.54 30.61 3.59
C THR A 123 -8.44 30.44 4.66
N TRP A 124 -8.77 29.97 5.86
CA TRP A 124 -7.83 29.72 6.96
C TRP A 124 -7.11 28.36 6.88
N LEU A 125 -7.64 27.39 6.12
CA LEU A 125 -7.08 26.05 5.90
C LEU A 125 -6.64 25.82 4.44
N ALA A 126 -6.65 26.88 3.62
CA ALA A 126 -6.35 26.84 2.19
C ALA A 126 -4.96 26.27 1.86
N PHE A 127 -4.02 26.29 2.82
CA PHE A 127 -2.68 25.70 2.68
C PHE A 127 -2.70 24.17 2.44
N PHE A 128 -3.73 23.49 2.95
CA PHE A 128 -3.95 22.06 2.74
C PHE A 128 -4.91 21.78 1.58
N GLY A 129 -5.42 22.79 0.89
CA GLY A 129 -6.36 22.65 -0.22
C GLY A 129 -5.79 21.84 -1.39
N GLY A 130 -6.68 21.15 -2.11
CA GLY A 130 -6.34 20.34 -3.28
C GLY A 130 -5.62 19.03 -2.93
N LYS A 131 -4.61 18.67 -3.73
CA LYS A 131 -3.95 17.35 -3.67
C LYS A 131 -3.26 17.05 -2.33
N ARG A 132 -2.80 18.08 -1.60
CA ARG A 132 -2.11 17.96 -0.30
C ARG A 132 -3.03 17.53 0.84
N PHE A 133 -4.35 17.66 0.66
CA PHE A 133 -5.33 17.19 1.64
C PHE A 133 -5.43 15.66 1.68
N VAL A 134 -5.14 15.00 0.55
CA VAL A 134 -5.39 13.57 0.37
C VAL A 134 -4.65 12.68 1.37
N PRO A 135 -3.34 12.89 1.67
CA PRO A 135 -2.64 12.11 2.67
C PRO A 135 -3.26 12.22 4.07
N ILE A 136 -3.75 13.41 4.43
CA ILE A 136 -4.36 13.65 5.75
C ILE A 136 -5.65 12.86 5.89
N VAL A 137 -6.56 12.97 4.91
CA VAL A 137 -7.84 12.23 4.95
C VAL A 137 -7.59 10.72 4.89
N THR A 138 -6.60 10.28 4.12
CA THR A 138 -6.22 8.86 4.03
C THR A 138 -5.74 8.34 5.38
N ALA A 139 -4.87 9.08 6.09
CA ALA A 139 -4.42 8.69 7.42
C ALA A 139 -5.59 8.58 8.40
N PHE A 140 -6.47 9.58 8.47
CA PHE A 140 -7.66 9.53 9.34
C PHE A 140 -8.59 8.36 9.00
N THR A 141 -8.82 8.10 7.71
CA THR A 141 -9.66 6.97 7.28
C THR A 141 -9.00 5.64 7.66
N CYS A 142 -7.69 5.51 7.48
CA CYS A 142 -6.94 4.32 7.88
C CYS A 142 -6.92 4.10 9.39
N ILE A 143 -6.96 5.15 10.23
CA ILE A 143 -7.12 5.01 11.69
C ILE A 143 -8.47 4.36 12.01
N ILE A 144 -9.56 4.87 11.43
CA ILE A 144 -10.91 4.34 11.65
C ILE A 144 -10.98 2.88 11.17
N LEU A 145 -10.42 2.59 9.99
CA LEU A 145 -10.34 1.24 9.46
C LEU A 145 -9.47 0.34 10.35
N ALA A 146 -8.37 0.82 10.92
CA ALA A 146 -7.53 0.04 11.82
C ALA A 146 -8.28 -0.35 13.09
N LEU A 147 -9.12 0.53 13.64
CA LEU A 147 -9.98 0.19 14.77
C LEU A 147 -10.98 -0.90 14.38
N ILE A 148 -11.70 -0.72 13.26
CA ILE A 148 -12.71 -1.68 12.79
C ILE A 148 -12.07 -3.05 12.51
N PHE A 149 -11.01 -3.06 11.71
CA PHE A 149 -10.30 -4.28 11.36
C PHE A 149 -9.58 -4.89 12.57
N GLY A 150 -9.03 -4.10 13.49
CA GLY A 150 -8.39 -4.62 14.71
C GLY A 150 -9.32 -5.49 15.54
N TYR A 151 -10.58 -5.06 15.71
CA TYR A 151 -11.60 -5.86 16.40
C TYR A 151 -12.18 -6.98 15.52
N ALA A 152 -12.39 -6.74 14.23
CA ALA A 152 -12.99 -7.72 13.31
C ALA A 152 -12.01 -8.82 12.84
N TRP A 153 -10.69 -8.65 12.99
CA TRP A 153 -9.71 -9.64 12.53
C TRP A 153 -9.61 -10.88 13.42
N VAL A 154 -9.97 -10.76 14.70
CA VAL A 154 -9.97 -11.87 15.67
C VAL A 154 -10.86 -13.04 15.21
N PRO A 155 -12.12 -12.83 14.80
CA PRO A 155 -12.95 -13.93 14.28
C PRO A 155 -12.52 -14.49 12.92
N LEU A 156 -11.93 -13.68 12.03
CA LEU A 156 -11.50 -14.12 10.70
C LEU A 156 -10.27 -15.05 10.75
N LYS A 157 -9.34 -14.82 11.68
CA LYS A 157 -8.19 -15.71 11.89
C LYS A 157 -8.56 -17.08 12.46
N GLY A 158 -9.71 -17.21 13.14
CA GLY A 158 -10.17 -18.52 13.63
C GLY A 158 -10.71 -19.44 12.53
N LEU A 159 -10.90 -18.91 11.31
CA LEU A 159 -11.50 -19.59 10.17
C LEU A 159 -10.50 -20.03 9.09
N PHE A 160 -9.22 -19.64 9.20
CA PHE A 160 -8.14 -19.97 8.24
C PHE A 160 -6.91 -20.53 8.93
#